data_AF-A0A8J6AEA2-F1
#
_entry.id   AF-A0A8J6AEA2-F1
#
_cell.length_a   1.000
_cell.length_b   1.000
_cell.length_c   1.000
_cell.angle_alpha   90.00
_cell.angle_beta   90.00
_cell.angle_gamma   90.00
#
_symmetry.space_group_name_H-M   'P 1'
#
loop_
_entity.id
_entity.type
_entity.pdbx_description
1 polymer ?
#
loop_
_entity_poly.entity_id
_entity_poly.type
_entity_poly.pdbx_seq_one_letter_code
_entity_poly.pdbx_strand_id
1 'polypeptide(L)'
;MDGCFCSQGSFAVFLSVAHPQDPHHPSEKPVIHCHKCGEPCKGEVLRVQTKHFHIKCFTCKVCGCDLAQGGFFIKNGEYLCTLDYQRMYGTRCHGCGEFVEGEVVTALGKTYHPNCFACTICK
;
A
#
# COMPACT_ATOMS: atom_id res chain seq x y z
N MET A 1 -39.14 29.56 29.16
CA MET A 1 -38.93 31.02 29.20
C MET A 1 -38.10 31.24 30.46
N ASP A 2 -36.80 31.45 30.50
CA ASP A 2 -35.70 31.63 29.55
C ASP A 2 -34.46 31.26 30.38
N GLY A 3 -33.50 30.51 29.85
CA GLY A 3 -32.17 31.09 29.74
C GLY A 3 -31.06 30.03 29.71
N CYS A 4 -30.28 30.09 28.63
CA CYS A 4 -28.94 29.54 28.42
C CYS A 4 -27.96 29.94 29.56
N PHE A 5 -26.73 29.44 29.76
CA PHE A 5 -25.73 28.80 28.90
C PHE A 5 -24.61 28.22 29.80
N CYS A 6 -23.94 27.17 29.29
CA CYS A 6 -22.56 26.69 29.49
C CYS A 6 -21.76 26.94 30.79
N SER A 7 -21.13 25.87 31.29
CA SER A 7 -19.67 25.60 31.18
C SER A 7 -19.12 24.77 32.36
N GLN A 8 -18.46 23.65 32.04
CA GLN A 8 -17.29 23.04 32.71
C GLN A 8 -17.32 22.76 34.22
N GLY A 9 -17.13 21.48 34.58
CA GLY A 9 -16.70 21.09 35.94
C GLY A 9 -16.83 19.60 36.22
N SER A 10 -15.70 18.89 36.25
CA SER A 10 -15.58 17.47 36.62
C SER A 10 -16.17 17.17 38.00
N PHE A 11 -17.13 16.25 38.11
CA PHE A 11 -17.36 15.47 39.34
C PHE A 11 -17.85 14.06 39.01
N ALA A 12 -17.13 13.07 39.52
CA ALA A 12 -17.47 11.66 39.43
C ALA A 12 -18.73 11.37 40.27
N VAL A 13 -19.79 10.85 39.64
CA VAL A 13 -20.92 10.27 40.37
C VAL A 13 -20.80 8.75 40.26
N PHE A 14 -20.26 8.16 41.32
CA PHE A 14 -20.27 6.73 41.56
C PHE A 14 -21.67 6.34 42.03
N LEU A 15 -22.38 5.52 41.23
CA LEU A 15 -23.53 4.77 41.69
C LEU A 15 -23.22 3.28 41.56
N SER A 16 -22.91 2.68 42.70
CA SER A 16 -22.76 1.24 42.88
C SER A 16 -24.14 0.58 42.80
N VAL A 17 -24.34 -0.30 41.84
CA VAL A 17 -25.34 -1.37 41.94
C VAL A 17 -24.67 -2.68 41.51
N ALA A 18 -24.80 -3.66 42.39
CA ALA A 18 -24.10 -4.93 42.32
C ALA A 18 -25.00 -6.02 41.71
N HIS A 19 -24.42 -6.78 40.78
CA HIS A 19 -24.81 -8.11 40.23
C HIS A 19 -26.01 -8.16 39.26
N PRO A 20 -26.07 -9.10 38.29
CA PRO A 20 -25.25 -10.32 38.11
C PRO A 20 -24.35 -10.30 36.85
N GLN A 21 -23.32 -11.15 36.86
CA GLN A 21 -22.36 -11.30 35.76
C GLN A 21 -23.01 -11.96 34.54
N ASP A 22 -23.18 -11.19 33.47
CA ASP A 22 -23.36 -11.69 32.11
C ASP A 22 -21.98 -11.83 31.44
N PRO A 23 -21.73 -12.87 30.61
CA PRO A 23 -20.38 -13.26 30.20
C PRO A 23 -19.76 -12.17 29.31
N HIS A 24 -18.81 -11.44 29.89
CA HIS A 24 -17.63 -10.88 29.22
C HIS A 24 -17.82 -10.57 27.73
N HIS A 25 -18.40 -9.42 27.39
CA HIS A 25 -18.15 -8.77 26.09
C HIS A 25 -16.70 -8.25 26.13
N PRO A 26 -15.72 -8.91 25.47
CA PRO A 26 -14.42 -8.28 25.32
C PRO A 26 -14.64 -7.09 24.40
N SER A 27 -14.27 -5.90 24.86
CA SER A 27 -14.07 -4.71 24.03
C SER A 27 -13.46 -5.13 22.69
N GLU A 28 -14.28 -5.17 21.64
CA GLU A 28 -13.93 -5.71 20.33
C GLU A 28 -12.96 -4.71 19.68
N LYS A 29 -11.67 -4.87 19.98
CA LYS A 29 -10.61 -4.19 19.23
C LYS A 29 -10.85 -4.49 17.75
N PRO A 30 -10.94 -3.47 16.88
CA PRO A 30 -11.19 -3.68 15.47
C PRO A 30 -10.10 -4.60 14.90
N VAL A 31 -10.51 -5.80 14.50
CA VAL A 31 -9.61 -6.83 13.98
C VAL A 31 -9.31 -6.51 12.52
N ILE A 32 -8.06 -6.20 12.22
CA ILE A 32 -7.62 -5.93 10.86
C ILE A 32 -7.50 -7.26 10.14
N HIS A 33 -8.18 -7.40 9.00
CA HIS A 33 -8.12 -8.62 8.20
C HIS A 33 -7.19 -8.42 7.00
N CYS A 34 -6.37 -9.43 6.70
CA CYS A 34 -5.51 -9.41 5.54
C CYS A 34 -6.35 -9.55 4.27
N HIS A 35 -6.21 -8.61 3.34
CA HIS A 35 -6.95 -8.64 2.08
C HIS A 35 -6.57 -9.82 1.17
N LYS A 36 -5.38 -10.42 1.35
CA LYS A 36 -4.91 -11.54 0.50
C LYS A 36 -5.29 -12.92 1.02
N CYS A 37 -5.16 -13.19 2.32
CA CYS A 37 -5.54 -14.49 2.90
C CYS A 37 -6.88 -14.47 3.64
N GLY A 38 -7.46 -13.30 3.94
CA GLY A 38 -8.70 -13.16 4.67
C GLY A 38 -8.58 -13.32 6.20
N GLU A 39 -7.43 -13.77 6.69
CA GLU A 39 -7.22 -14.01 8.12
C GLU A 39 -6.98 -12.73 8.92
N PRO A 40 -7.35 -12.73 10.22
CA PRO A 40 -7.11 -11.61 11.11
C PRO A 40 -5.61 -11.43 11.36
N CYS A 41 -5.11 -10.25 11.02
CA CYS A 41 -3.74 -9.87 11.29
C CYS A 41 -3.51 -9.70 12.80
N LYS A 42 -2.47 -10.35 13.30
CA LYS A 42 -2.02 -10.22 14.69
C LYS A 42 -0.72 -9.42 14.72
N GLY A 43 -0.72 -8.28 15.40
CA GLY A 43 0.45 -7.42 15.53
C GLY A 43 0.63 -6.47 14.35
N GLU A 44 1.82 -6.48 13.74
CA GLU A 44 2.20 -5.50 12.73
C GLU A 44 1.60 -5.82 11.35
N VAL A 45 1.05 -4.80 10.69
CA VAL A 45 0.35 -4.92 9.41
C VAL A 45 0.88 -3.93 8.40
N LEU A 46 0.98 -4.37 7.14
CA LEU A 46 1.24 -3.46 6.03
C LEU A 46 -0.07 -2.84 5.58
N ARG A 47 -0.10 -1.50 5.59
CA ARG A 47 -1.19 -0.72 5.02
C ARG A 47 -0.79 -0.21 3.65
N VAL A 48 -1.47 -0.69 2.61
CA VAL A 48 -1.24 -0.28 1.22
C VAL A 48 -2.53 0.35 0.69
N GLN A 49 -2.49 1.65 0.43
CA GLN A 49 -3.68 2.47 0.14
C GLN A 49 -4.74 2.33 1.25
N THR A 50 -5.88 1.67 0.95
CA THR A 50 -6.99 1.41 1.88
C THR A 50 -7.06 -0.05 2.32
N LYS A 51 -6.12 -0.89 1.89
CA LYS A 51 -6.11 -2.33 2.17
C LYS A 51 -5.00 -2.69 3.15
N HIS A 52 -5.24 -3.72 3.96
CA HIS A 52 -4.30 -4.22 4.95
C HIS A 52 -3.81 -5.62 4.55
N PHE A 53 -2.52 -5.89 4.78
CA PHE A 53 -1.89 -7.16 4.45
C PHE A 53 -0.96 -7.59 5.59
N HIS A 54 -0.79 -8.89 5.75
CA HIS A 54 0.38 -9.40 6.46
C HIS A 54 1.64 -9.02 5.68
N ILE A 55 2.72 -8.71 6.41
CA ILE A 55 4.03 -8.41 5.82
C ILE A 55 4.43 -9.50 4.80
N LYS A 56 4.24 -10.77 5.17
CA LYS A 56 4.52 -11.95 4.32
C LYS A 56 3.49 -12.22 3.22
N CYS A 57 2.27 -11.70 3.34
CA CYS A 57 1.25 -11.88 2.29
C CYS A 57 1.41 -10.85 1.18
N PHE A 58 2.11 -9.74 1.44
CA PHE A 58 2.35 -8.70 0.46
C PHE A 58 3.48 -9.10 -0.50
N THR A 59 3.11 -9.96 -1.44
CA THR A 59 4.03 -10.58 -2.40
C THR A 59 3.59 -10.31 -3.84
N CYS A 60 4.57 -10.27 -4.74
CA CYS A 60 4.36 -10.08 -6.17
C CYS A 60 3.47 -11.19 -6.73
N LYS A 61 2.54 -10.80 -7.59
CA LYS A 61 1.65 -11.73 -8.28
C LYS A 61 2.39 -12.70 -9.21
N VAL A 62 3.54 -12.30 -9.77
CA VAL A 62 4.30 -13.05 -10.79
C VAL A 62 5.43 -13.88 -10.16
N CYS A 63 6.47 -13.25 -9.59
CA CYS A 63 7.57 -13.97 -8.91
C CYS A 63 7.17 -14.59 -7.55
N GLY A 64 6.14 -14.08 -6.87
CA GLY A 64 5.84 -14.44 -5.47
C GLY A 64 6.77 -13.81 -4.43
N CYS A 65 7.73 -12.98 -4.85
CA CYS A 65 8.72 -12.36 -3.98
C CYS A 65 8.11 -11.27 -3.07
N ASP A 66 8.66 -11.11 -1.85
CA ASP A 66 8.18 -10.14 -0.86
C ASP A 66 8.32 -8.70 -1.35
N LEU A 67 7.20 -7.99 -1.39
CA LEU A 67 7.13 -6.58 -1.79
C LEU A 67 7.25 -5.61 -0.60
N ALA A 68 7.27 -6.14 0.62
CA ALA A 68 7.30 -5.34 1.85
C ALA A 68 8.57 -4.48 1.99
N GLN A 69 9.71 -4.98 1.49
CA GLN A 69 11.01 -4.32 1.61
C GLN A 69 11.47 -3.67 0.29
N GLY A 70 10.80 -3.96 -0.82
CA GLY A 70 11.18 -3.50 -2.16
C GLY A 70 10.21 -2.49 -2.75
N GLY A 71 10.59 -1.90 -3.88
CA GLY A 71 9.65 -1.15 -4.71
C GLY A 71 8.59 -2.07 -5.30
N PHE A 72 7.34 -1.60 -5.29
CA PHE A 72 6.22 -2.30 -5.91
C PHE A 72 5.39 -1.35 -6.78
N PHE A 73 4.74 -1.93 -7.78
CA PHE A 73 3.81 -1.24 -8.66
C PHE A 73 2.43 -1.89 -8.54
N ILE A 74 1.39 -1.07 -8.61
CA ILE A 74 0.00 -1.54 -8.63
C ILE A 74 -0.56 -1.34 -10.03
N LYS A 75 -0.95 -2.43 -10.70
CA LYS A 75 -1.57 -2.39 -12.03
C LYS A 75 -2.81 -3.26 -12.04
N ASN A 76 -3.95 -2.71 -12.45
CA ASN A 76 -5.23 -3.42 -12.49
C ASN A 76 -5.63 -4.09 -11.16
N GLY A 77 -5.18 -3.53 -10.03
CA GLY A 77 -5.42 -4.11 -8.69
C GLY A 77 -4.45 -5.22 -8.28
N GLU A 78 -3.47 -5.55 -9.12
CA GLU A 78 -2.42 -6.53 -8.83
C GLU A 78 -1.13 -5.83 -8.38
N TYR A 79 -0.41 -6.48 -7.47
CA TYR A 79 0.86 -6.00 -6.92
C TYR A 79 2.03 -6.70 -7.61
N LEU A 80 2.94 -5.92 -8.17
CA LEU A 80 4.06 -6.41 -8.97
C LEU A 80 5.37 -5.82 -8.43
N CYS A 81 6.43 -6.63 -8.42
CA CYS A 81 7.77 -6.11 -8.12
C CYS A 81 8.25 -5.25 -9.29
N THR A 82 9.21 -4.34 -9.03
CA THR A 82 9.83 -3.51 -10.07
C THR A 82 10.29 -4.32 -11.27
N LEU A 83 10.91 -5.49 -11.04
CA LEU A 83 11.46 -6.34 -12.09
C LEU A 83 10.37 -6.93 -13.01
N ASP A 84 9.32 -7.54 -12.43
CA ASP A 84 8.22 -8.13 -13.22
C ASP A 84 7.39 -7.05 -13.90
N TYR A 85 7.20 -5.90 -13.23
CA TYR A 85 6.53 -4.75 -13.82
C TYR A 85 7.29 -4.25 -15.05
N GLN A 86 8.61 -4.10 -14.98
CA GLN A 86 9.43 -3.72 -16.12
C GLN A 86 9.48 -4.79 -17.21
N ARG A 87 9.54 -6.06 -16.85
CA ARG A 87 9.55 -7.14 -17.86
C ARG A 87 8.25 -7.21 -18.67
N MET A 88 7.10 -7.03 -18.02
CA MET A 88 5.80 -7.15 -18.68
C MET A 88 5.32 -5.84 -19.31
N TYR A 89 5.60 -4.70 -18.66
CA TYR A 89 5.06 -3.39 -19.03
C TYR A 89 6.14 -2.34 -19.28
N GLY A 90 7.40 -2.65 -19.03
CA GLY A 90 8.51 -1.76 -19.30
C GLY A 90 8.73 -1.61 -20.80
N THR A 91 9.14 -0.41 -21.18
CA THR A 91 9.56 -0.14 -22.55
C THR A 91 11.05 -0.42 -22.66
N ARG A 92 11.48 -1.02 -23.78
CA ARG A 92 12.90 -1.27 -24.04
C ARG A 92 13.48 -0.15 -24.89
N CYS A 93 14.66 0.31 -24.51
CA CYS A 93 15.44 1.26 -25.29
C CYS A 93 15.80 0.62 -26.63
N HIS A 94 15.48 1.29 -27.73
CA HIS A 94 15.84 0.80 -29.06
C HIS A 94 17.35 0.94 -29.34
N GLY A 95 18.06 1.77 -28.58
CA GLY A 95 19.50 1.97 -28.72
C GLY A 95 20.35 0.86 -28.06
N CYS A 96 20.02 0.45 -26.84
CA CYS A 96 20.81 -0.52 -26.07
C CYS A 96 20.08 -1.84 -25.75
N GLY A 97 18.76 -1.91 -25.96
CA GLY A 97 17.95 -3.09 -25.66
C GLY A 97 17.55 -3.26 -24.18
N GLU A 98 18.05 -2.41 -23.29
CA GLU A 98 17.73 -2.42 -21.86
C GLU A 98 16.42 -1.67 -21.57
N PHE A 99 15.80 -1.95 -20.42
CA PHE A 99 14.58 -1.27 -20.01
C PHE A 99 14.85 0.21 -19.72
N VAL A 100 13.99 1.09 -20.24
CA VAL A 100 14.04 2.50 -19.90
C VAL A 100 13.32 2.74 -18.57
N GLU A 101 13.99 3.41 -17.65
CA GLU A 101 13.46 3.79 -16.34
C GLU A 101 13.37 5.31 -16.24
N GLY A 102 12.29 5.83 -15.66
CA GLY A 102 12.13 7.27 -15.43
C GLY A 102 11.88 8.08 -16.71
N GLU A 103 12.74 9.05 -16.98
CA GLU A 103 12.58 9.98 -18.10
C GLU A 103 13.09 9.36 -19.40
N VAL A 104 12.27 9.45 -20.46
CA VAL A 104 12.52 8.75 -21.72
C VAL A 104 12.34 9.68 -22.90
N VAL A 105 13.16 9.49 -23.93
CA VAL A 105 13.03 10.23 -25.18
C VAL A 105 12.32 9.33 -26.18
N THR A 106 11.19 9.80 -26.70
CA THR A 106 10.46 9.11 -27.77
C THR A 106 10.61 9.89 -29.06
N ALA A 107 11.20 9.26 -30.07
CA ALA A 107 11.39 9.83 -31.40
C ALA A 107 10.94 8.82 -32.45
N LEU A 108 10.13 9.26 -33.43
CA LEU A 108 9.63 8.43 -34.53
C LEU A 108 8.96 7.11 -34.06
N GLY A 109 8.28 7.13 -32.93
CA GLY A 109 7.61 5.95 -32.35
C GLY A 109 8.54 4.95 -31.66
N LYS A 110 9.81 5.29 -31.46
CA LYS A 110 10.80 4.48 -30.73
C LYS A 110 11.24 5.19 -29.46
N THR A 111 11.48 4.43 -28.41
CA THR A 111 11.88 4.96 -27.10
C THR A 111 13.36 4.69 -26.85
N TYR A 112 14.05 5.68 -26.28
CA TYR A 112 15.47 5.64 -26.00
C TYR A 112 15.75 6.20 -24.60
N HIS A 113 16.82 5.73 -23.97
CA HIS A 113 17.40 6.47 -22.84
C HIS A 113 17.89 7.84 -23.33
N PRO A 114 17.87 8.89 -22.48
CA PRO A 114 18.38 10.21 -22.82
C PRO A 114 19.83 10.16 -23.35
N ASN A 115 20.66 9.30 -22.75
CA ASN A 115 22.06 9.11 -23.17
C ASN A 115 22.22 8.24 -24.43
N CYS A 116 21.19 7.47 -24.81
CA CYS A 116 21.19 6.64 -26.02
C CYS A 116 20.66 7.41 -27.23
N PHE A 117 19.91 8.51 -27.03
CA PHE A 117 19.44 9.38 -28.09
C PHE A 117 20.50 10.43 -28.45
N ALA A 118 21.66 9.97 -28.92
CA ALA A 118 22.74 10.84 -29.40
C ALA A 118 22.79 10.84 -30.93
N CYS A 119 23.09 12.00 -31.51
CA CYS A 119 23.33 12.11 -32.95
C CYS A 119 24.54 11.25 -33.34
N THR A 120 24.37 10.32 -34.27
CA THR A 120 25.47 9.49 -34.79
C THR A 120 26.46 10.26 -35.65
N ILE A 121 26.10 11.48 -36.06
CA ILE A 121 26.89 12.34 -36.97
C ILE A 121 27.71 13.38 -36.19
N CYS A 122 27.23 13.88 -35.06
CA CYS A 122 27.79 15.06 -34.38
C CYS A 122 28.36 14.74 -32.99
N LYS A 123 28.88 13.53 -32.75
CA LYS A 123 29.48 13.19 -31.44
C LYS A 123 30.68 14.07 -31.10
#